data_AF-A0A938ZK20-F1
#
_entry.id   AF-A0A938ZK20-F1
#
_cell.length_a   1.000
_cell.length_b   1.000
_cell.length_c   1.000
_cell.angle_alpha   90.00
_cell.angle_beta   90.00
_cell.angle_gamma   90.00
#
_symmetry.space_group_name_H-M   'P 1'
#
loop_
_entity.id
_entity.type
_entity.pdbx_description
1 polymer ?
#
loop_
_entity_poly.entity_id
_entity_poly.type
_entity_poly.pdbx_seq_one_letter_code
_entity_poly.pdbx_strand_id
1 'polypeptide(L)' 'MNFSPKAIRFIIEALESRIEAYQKQLETENLNDDEVSDVTNDMMFLESLSQELKKELSTIAPSVF' A
#
# COMPACT_ATOMS: atom_id res chain seq x y z
N MET A 1 12.05 -5.30 8.38
CA MET A 1 13.24 -4.72 7.69
C MET A 1 14.07 -3.95 8.72
N ASN A 2 15.21 -3.33 8.41
CA ASN A 2 15.89 -2.44 9.40
C ASN A 2 15.65 -0.97 9.04
N PHE A 3 14.39 -0.57 9.03
CA PHE A 3 13.97 0.81 8.76
C PHE A 3 13.64 1.54 10.07
N SER A 4 13.89 2.84 10.10
CA SER A 4 13.41 3.68 11.22
C SER A 4 11.87 3.77 11.21
N PRO A 5 11.22 4.02 12.35
CA PRO A 5 9.76 4.25 12.38
C PRO A 5 9.28 5.32 11.40
N LYS A 6 10.07 6.39 11.23
CA LYS A 6 9.79 7.45 10.26
C LYS A 6 9.86 6.96 8.82
N ALA A 7 10.84 6.11 8.49
CA ALA A 7 10.94 5.52 7.16
C ALA A 7 9.76 4.58 6.89
N ILE A 8 9.38 3.74 7.85
CA ILE A 8 8.20 2.85 7.72
C ILE A 8 6.93 3.66 7.49
N ARG A 9 6.73 4.77 8.23
CA ARG A 9 5.60 5.66 8.02
C ARG A 9 5.54 6.22 6.60
N PHE A 10 6.66 6.74 6.07
CA PHE A 10 6.70 7.26 4.70
C PHE A 10 6.45 6.17 3.66
N ILE A 11 6.93 4.96 3.90
CA ILE A 11 6.64 3.83 3.00
C ILE A 11 5.14 3.52 3.01
N ILE A 12 4.50 3.47 4.18
CA ILE A 12 3.05 3.27 4.30
C ILE A 12 2.29 4.35 3.50
N GLU A 13 2.63 5.62 3.70
CA GLU A 13 1.98 6.74 2.98
C GLU A 13 2.16 6.63 1.45
N ALA A 14 3.33 6.20 0.98
CA ALA A 14 3.58 5.99 -0.44
C ALA A 14 2.78 4.79 -1.01
N LEU A 15 2.65 3.70 -0.24
CA LEU A 15 1.83 2.55 -0.62
C LEU A 15 0.35 2.94 -0.72
N GLU A 16 -0.17 3.67 0.28
CA GLU A 16 -1.55 4.15 0.30
C GLU A 16 -1.85 5.07 -0.90
N SER A 17 -0.95 6.00 -1.21
CA SER A 17 -1.09 6.86 -2.39
C SER A 17 -1.10 6.08 -3.70
N ARG A 18 -0.33 4.99 -3.81
CA ARG A 18 -0.35 4.13 -5.01
C ARG A 18 -1.62 3.30 -5.09
N ILE A 19 -2.12 2.79 -3.97
CA ILE A 19 -3.39 2.05 -3.91
C ILE A 19 -4.54 2.95 -4.37
N GLU A 20 -4.61 4.19 -3.89
CA GLU A 20 -5.61 5.18 -4.35
C GLU A 20 -5.51 5.44 -5.86
N ALA A 21 -4.29 5.50 -6.40
CA ALA A 21 -4.09 5.66 -7.84
C ALA A 21 -4.61 4.45 -8.64
N TYR A 22 -4.39 3.22 -8.16
CA TYR A 22 -4.91 2.01 -8.79
C TYR A 22 -6.45 1.92 -8.69
N GLN A 23 -7.05 2.29 -7.56
CA GLN A 23 -8.49 2.37 -7.42
C GLN A 23 -9.08 3.35 -8.44
N LYS A 24 -8.49 4.55 -8.56
CA LYS A 24 -8.91 5.53 -9.57
C LYS A 24 -8.72 5.00 -10.99
N GLN A 25 -7.64 4.27 -11.25
CA GLN A 25 -7.39 3.67 -12.56
C GLN A 25 -8.51 2.69 -12.93
N LEU A 26 -8.86 1.78 -12.02
CA LEU A 26 -9.94 0.81 -12.18
C LEU A 26 -11.32 1.46 -12.39
N GLU A 27 -11.54 2.64 -11.81
CA GLU A 27 -12.81 3.37 -11.94
C GLU A 27 -12.91 4.23 -13.22
N THR A 28 -11.78 4.75 -13.72
CA THR A 28 -11.79 5.82 -14.73
C THR A 28 -11.21 5.43 -16.08
N GLU A 29 -10.38 4.38 -16.13
CA GLU A 29 -9.76 3.92 -17.37
C GLU A 29 -10.55 2.74 -17.95
N ASN A 30 -10.57 2.65 -19.28
CA ASN A 30 -11.18 1.52 -19.98
C ASN A 30 -10.15 0.41 -20.17
N LEU A 31 -9.83 -0.26 -19.07
CA LEU A 31 -8.89 -1.38 -19.02
C LEU A 31 -9.53 -2.65 -19.59
N ASN A 32 -8.72 -3.49 -20.22
CA ASN A 32 -9.13 -4.85 -20.57
C ASN A 32 -9.02 -5.80 -19.37
N ASP A 33 -9.55 -7.02 -19.50
CA ASP A 33 -9.61 -7.99 -18.40
C ASP A 33 -8.24 -8.35 -17.82
N ASP A 34 -7.20 -8.45 -18.67
CA ASP A 34 -5.83 -8.75 -18.22
C ASP A 34 -5.26 -7.56 -17.42
N GLU A 35 -5.46 -6.33 -17.90
CA GLU A 35 -5.04 -5.10 -17.22
C GLU A 35 -5.77 -4.92 -15.88
N VAL A 36 -7.07 -5.21 -15.82
CA VAL A 36 -7.84 -5.19 -14.56
C VAL A 36 -7.28 -6.21 -13.58
N SER A 37 -6.97 -7.42 -14.04
CA SER A 37 -6.38 -8.47 -13.22
C SER A 37 -5.02 -8.04 -12.67
N ASP A 38 -4.14 -7.48 -13.51
CA ASP A 38 -2.81 -7.02 -13.10
C ASP A 38 -2.90 -5.91 -12.04
N VAL A 39 -3.70 -4.88 -12.29
CA VAL A 39 -3.87 -3.76 -11.35
C VAL A 39 -4.48 -4.24 -10.02
N THR A 40 -5.46 -5.14 -10.07
CA THR A 40 -6.10 -5.68 -8.86
C THR A 40 -5.11 -6.53 -8.05
N ASN A 41 -4.29 -7.36 -8.71
CA ASN A 41 -3.28 -8.18 -8.05
C ASN A 41 -2.19 -7.34 -7.38
N ASP A 42 -1.69 -6.33 -8.09
CA ASP A 42 -0.72 -5.37 -7.54
C ASP A 42 -1.31 -4.65 -6.34
N MET A 43 -2.55 -4.16 -6.44
CA MET A 43 -3.23 -3.46 -5.35
C MET A 43 -3.35 -4.34 -4.10
N MET A 44 -3.80 -5.59 -4.24
CA MET A 44 -3.90 -6.54 -3.12
C MET A 44 -2.55 -6.81 -2.46
N PHE A 45 -1.47 -6.90 -3.24
CA PHE A 45 -0.12 -7.04 -2.71
C PHE A 45 0.30 -5.80 -1.90
N LEU A 46 0.07 -4.59 -2.43
CA LEU A 46 0.42 -3.35 -1.74
C LEU A 46 -0.39 -3.16 -0.46
N GLU A 47 -1.67 -3.53 -0.45
CA GLU A 47 -2.52 -3.52 0.75
C GLU A 47 -1.95 -4.46 1.82
N SER A 48 -1.57 -5.68 1.43
CA SER A 48 -0.99 -6.67 2.34
C SER A 48 0.33 -6.16 2.95
N LEU A 49 1.21 -5.60 2.11
CA LEU A 49 2.48 -5.00 2.55
C LEU A 49 2.25 -3.81 3.48
N SER A 50 1.27 -2.95 3.18
CA SER A 50 0.91 -1.82 4.04
C SER A 50 0.46 -2.29 5.43
N GLN A 51 -0.35 -3.36 5.52
CA GLN A 51 -0.76 -3.94 6.80
C GLN A 51 0.40 -4.53 7.60
N GLU A 52 1.34 -5.22 6.94
CA GLU A 52 2.54 -5.74 7.58
C GLU A 52 3.40 -4.62 8.17
N LEU A 53 3.61 -3.53 7.41
CA LEU A 53 4.38 -2.37 7.86
C LEU A 53 3.68 -1.61 8.98
N LYS A 54 2.35 -1.47 8.94
CA LYS A 54 1.56 -0.90 10.05
C LYS A 54 1.73 -1.70 11.34
N LYS A 55 1.76 -3.03 11.23
CA LYS A 55 2.01 -3.93 12.36
C LYS A 55 3.46 -3.84 12.88
N GLU A 56 4.44 -3.72 11.98
CA GLU A 56 5.84 -3.48 12.36
C GLU A 56 5.96 -2.14 13.10
N LEU A 57 5.35 -1.08 12.57
CA LEU A 57 5.36 0.26 13.15
C LEU A 57 4.72 0.31 14.55
N SER A 58 3.57 -0.34 14.73
CA SER A 58 2.92 -0.40 16.06
C SER A 58 3.74 -1.19 17.09
N THR A 59 4.57 -2.13 16.65
CA THR A 59 5.48 -2.89 17.51
C THR A 59 6.68 -2.05 17.96
N ILE A 60 7.29 -1.29 17.04
CA ILE A 60 8.53 -0.55 17.32
C ILE A 60 8.31 0.89 17.77
N ALA A 61 7.11 1.45 17.56
CA ALA A 61 6.73 2.81 17.91
C ALA A 61 5.26 2.88 18.37
N PRO A 62 4.90 2.21 19.49
CA PRO A 62 3.52 2.09 19.96
C PRO A 62 2.89 3.43 20.38
N SER A 63 3.68 4.48 20.64
CA SER A 63 3.19 5.82 20.99
C SER A 63 2.86 6.71 19.79
N VAL A 64 3.02 6.19 18.56
CA VAL A 64 2.77 6.93 17.30
C VAL A 64 1.32 6.71 16.82
N PHE A 65 0.53 5.90 17.54
CA PHE A 65 -0.90 5.69 17.34
C PHE A 65 -1.67 5.86 18.65
#